data_AF-A0A928FEF8-F1
#
_entry.id   AF-A0A928FEF8-F1
#
_cell.length_a   1.000
_cell.length_b   1.000
_cell.length_c   1.000
_cell.angle_alpha   90.00
_cell.angle_beta   90.00
_cell.angle_gamma   90.00
#
_symmetry.space_group_name_H-M   'P 1'
#
loop_
_entity.id
_entity.type
_entity.pdbx_description
1 polymer ?
#
loop_
_entity_poly.entity_id
_entity_poly.type
_entity_poly.pdbx_seq_one_letter_code
_entity_poly.pdbx_strand_id
1 'polypeptide(L)'
;MHRNLSPNHCSECLKLHNCWFSKESHPKHPHHTYCHCILEDIPYVNVMFNGTANCPYSKFDPYLFNTEKQYSHTKEKMFNSWGYTAADAKWLQNEVKKQALEKYINGEYQLGLLNEYGQRISIRVEIPNKTKGEFVSFITGWTVYPNGHISLNTPYGGK
;
A
#
# COMPACT_ATOMS: atom_id res chain seq x y z
N MET A 1 9.26 -12.10 -7.98
CA MET A 1 10.14 -11.54 -6.93
C MET A 1 11.38 -10.95 -7.57
N HIS A 2 11.82 -9.77 -7.15
CA HIS A 2 13.10 -9.22 -7.61
C HIS A 2 14.24 -9.80 -6.77
N ARG A 3 15.23 -10.41 -7.42
CA ARG A 3 16.37 -11.04 -6.75
C ARG A 3 17.69 -10.47 -7.23
N ASN A 4 18.53 -10.14 -6.26
CA ASN A 4 19.90 -9.71 -6.48
C ASN A 4 20.79 -10.94 -6.29
N LEU A 5 21.69 -11.19 -7.23
CA LEU A 5 22.60 -12.35 -7.18
C LEU A 5 23.88 -12.03 -6.38
N SER A 6 24.09 -10.78 -6.01
CA SER A 6 25.19 -10.33 -5.15
C SER A 6 24.71 -9.25 -4.18
N PRO A 7 25.44 -8.97 -3.09
CA PRO A 7 25.14 -7.84 -2.21
C PRO A 7 25.60 -6.48 -2.78
N ASN A 8 26.48 -6.48 -3.78
CA ASN A 8 27.03 -5.24 -4.37
C ASN A 8 26.10 -4.73 -5.48
N HIS A 9 25.12 -3.90 -5.11
CA HIS A 9 24.14 -3.32 -6.03
C HIS A 9 23.93 -1.82 -5.80
N CYS A 10 23.37 -1.15 -6.81
CA CYS A 10 22.90 0.22 -6.68
C CYS A 10 21.73 0.31 -5.68
N SER A 11 21.47 1.53 -5.20
CA SER A 11 20.39 1.81 -4.25
C SER A 11 19.04 1.31 -4.74
N GLU A 12 18.69 1.56 -5.99
CA GLU A 12 17.41 1.14 -6.58
C GLU A 12 17.18 -0.38 -6.49
N CYS A 13 18.15 -1.18 -6.94
CA CYS A 13 18.06 -2.64 -6.89
C CYS A 13 18.05 -3.17 -5.46
N LEU A 14 18.74 -2.52 -4.52
CA LEU A 14 18.71 -2.89 -3.11
C LEU A 14 17.32 -2.67 -2.49
N LYS A 15 16.58 -1.66 -2.94
CA LYS A 15 15.21 -1.39 -2.45
C LYS A 15 14.16 -2.37 -2.98
N LEU A 16 14.45 -3.04 -4.09
CA LEU A 16 13.55 -4.03 -4.66
C LEU A 16 13.90 -5.46 -4.26
N HIS A 17 15.07 -5.69 -3.65
CA HIS A 17 15.51 -7.02 -3.30
C HIS A 17 14.49 -7.76 -2.41
N ASN A 18 14.07 -8.95 -2.85
CA ASN A 18 13.06 -9.80 -2.23
C ASN A 18 11.65 -9.18 -2.14
N CYS A 19 11.39 -8.05 -2.80
CA CYS A 19 10.04 -7.50 -2.93
C CYS A 19 9.21 -8.34 -3.92
N TRP A 20 7.93 -8.53 -3.57
CA TRP A 20 7.00 -9.33 -4.36
C TRP A 20 6.07 -8.41 -5.15
N PHE A 21 5.87 -8.75 -6.42
CA PHE A 21 4.97 -8.05 -7.31
C PHE A 21 4.31 -9.09 -8.22
N SER A 22 3.10 -8.80 -8.66
CA SER A 22 2.47 -9.53 -9.74
C SER A 22 3.26 -9.37 -11.04
N LYS A 23 3.13 -10.36 -11.93
CA LYS A 23 3.77 -10.35 -13.24
C LYS A 23 3.35 -9.18 -14.11
N GLU A 24 2.12 -8.69 -13.94
CA GLU A 24 1.58 -7.60 -14.75
C GLU A 24 1.82 -6.20 -14.14
N SER A 25 2.15 -6.13 -12.84
CA SER A 25 2.32 -4.87 -12.11
C SER A 25 3.56 -4.93 -11.23
N HIS A 26 4.73 -4.84 -11.86
CA HIS A 26 6.03 -4.78 -11.18
C HIS A 26 6.89 -3.61 -11.67
N PRO A 27 7.84 -3.11 -10.86
CA PRO A 27 8.81 -2.11 -11.30
C PRO A 27 9.51 -2.56 -12.59
N LYS A 28 9.77 -1.61 -13.50
CA LYS A 28 10.43 -1.88 -14.79
C LYS A 28 11.64 -2.81 -14.59
N HIS A 29 11.69 -3.90 -15.35
CA HIS A 29 12.82 -4.81 -15.40
C HIS A 29 13.29 -4.97 -16.86
N PRO A 30 14.60 -4.86 -17.16
CA PRO A 30 15.68 -4.47 -16.26
C PRO A 30 15.52 -3.04 -15.71
N HIS A 31 15.95 -2.80 -14.46
CA HIS A 31 15.76 -1.53 -13.74
C HIS A 31 16.51 -0.36 -14.39
N HIS A 32 17.73 -0.64 -14.83
CA HIS A 32 18.64 0.31 -15.47
C HIS A 32 19.53 -0.45 -16.46
N THR A 33 20.34 0.29 -17.24
CA THR A 33 21.33 -0.30 -18.13
C THR A 33 22.28 -1.21 -17.35
N TYR A 34 22.59 -2.38 -17.91
CA TYR A 34 23.44 -3.41 -17.29
C TYR A 34 22.94 -3.93 -15.93
N CYS A 35 21.63 -3.83 -15.66
CA CYS A 35 21.03 -4.46 -14.48
C CYS A 35 21.14 -5.98 -14.57
N HIS A 36 21.83 -6.58 -13.61
CA HIS A 36 22.00 -8.03 -13.46
C HIS A 36 21.03 -8.68 -12.45
N CYS A 37 19.99 -7.95 -12.03
CA CYS A 37 18.93 -8.51 -11.20
C CYS A 37 18.04 -9.46 -12.03
N ILE A 38 17.47 -10.45 -11.38
CA ILE A 38 16.54 -11.40 -12.02
C ILE A 38 15.15 -11.31 -11.41
N LEU A 39 14.16 -11.80 -12.16
CA LEU A 39 12.81 -12.06 -11.65
C LEU A 39 12.68 -13.55 -11.39
N GLU A 40 12.24 -13.90 -10.19
CA GLU A 40 11.96 -15.28 -9.78
C GLU A 40 10.49 -15.44 -9.43
N ASP A 41 9.86 -16.50 -9.93
CA ASP A 41 8.46 -16.80 -9.65
C ASP A 41 8.29 -17.30 -8.21
N ILE A 42 7.19 -16.87 -7.58
CA ILE A 42 6.78 -17.38 -6.27
C ILE A 42 5.45 -18.12 -6.46
N PRO A 43 5.31 -19.35 -5.96
CA PRO A 43 4.03 -20.05 -5.96
C PRO A 43 2.94 -19.20 -5.30
N TYR A 44 1.77 -19.08 -5.93
CA TYR A 44 0.67 -18.26 -5.41
C TYR A 44 0.29 -18.59 -3.97
N VAL A 45 0.30 -19.88 -3.60
CA VAL A 45 0.04 -20.33 -2.23
C VAL A 45 0.99 -19.69 -1.22
N ASN A 46 2.27 -19.52 -1.57
CA ASN A 46 3.24 -18.88 -0.69
C ASN A 46 2.95 -17.38 -0.55
N VAL A 47 2.51 -16.72 -1.63
CA VAL A 47 2.11 -15.30 -1.57
C VAL A 47 0.88 -15.13 -0.67
N MET A 48 -0.11 -16.00 -0.83
CA MET A 48 -1.35 -15.98 -0.04
C MET A 48 -1.10 -16.18 1.46
N PHE A 49 -0.26 -17.13 1.85
CA PHE A 49 -0.03 -17.44 3.27
C PHE A 49 0.99 -16.52 3.96
N ASN A 50 1.91 -15.92 3.21
CA ASN A 50 3.00 -15.13 3.79
C ASN A 50 2.89 -13.62 3.54
N GLY A 51 2.02 -13.18 2.64
CA GLY A 51 1.76 -11.75 2.41
C GLY A 51 1.27 -11.07 3.69
N THR A 52 1.80 -9.89 3.99
CA THR A 52 1.43 -9.16 5.21
C THR A 52 1.23 -7.68 4.94
N ALA A 53 0.33 -7.06 5.70
CA ALA A 53 0.07 -5.62 5.65
C ALA A 53 0.25 -4.98 7.04
N ASN A 54 1.15 -4.00 7.13
CA ASN A 54 1.26 -3.09 8.26
C ASN A 54 0.40 -1.85 8.04
N CYS A 55 -0.50 -1.58 8.97
CA CYS A 55 -1.45 -0.48 8.89
C CYS A 55 -1.54 0.17 10.27
N PRO A 56 -0.71 1.18 10.58
CA PRO A 56 -0.67 1.78 11.92
C PRO A 56 -1.97 2.51 12.26
N TYR A 57 -2.45 2.37 13.50
CA TYR A 57 -3.66 3.07 13.97
C TYR A 57 -3.50 4.59 13.88
N SER A 58 -2.30 5.10 14.15
CA SER A 58 -1.94 6.52 14.07
C SER A 58 -2.19 7.17 12.71
N LYS A 59 -2.28 6.38 11.63
CA LYS A 59 -2.68 6.87 10.31
C LYS A 59 -4.16 7.27 10.27
N PHE A 60 -5.01 6.67 11.07
CA PHE A 60 -6.43 7.01 11.14
C PHE A 60 -6.67 8.06 12.22
N ASP A 61 -6.07 7.86 13.38
CA ASP A 61 -6.21 8.76 14.54
C ASP A 61 -4.86 8.85 15.27
N PRO A 62 -4.20 10.03 15.30
CA PRO A 62 -4.77 11.34 15.00
C PRO A 62 -4.69 11.78 13.54
N TYR A 63 -4.00 11.07 12.63
CA TYR A 63 -3.72 11.62 11.29
C TYR A 63 -4.97 11.87 10.44
N LEU A 64 -5.72 10.85 10.01
CA LEU A 64 -6.85 11.03 9.08
C LEU A 64 -7.95 11.92 9.67
N PHE A 65 -8.33 11.67 10.93
CA PHE A 65 -9.42 12.40 11.60
C PHE A 65 -8.98 13.70 12.26
N ASN A 66 -7.67 13.97 12.33
CA ASN A 66 -7.10 15.20 12.88
C ASN A 66 -7.65 15.57 14.26
N THR A 67 -7.87 14.58 15.12
CA THR A 67 -8.47 14.73 16.47
C THR A 67 -7.63 15.65 17.36
N GLU A 68 -6.31 15.60 17.22
CA GLU A 68 -5.36 16.45 17.91
C GLU A 68 -5.15 17.83 17.25
N LYS A 69 -5.78 18.08 16.09
CA LYS A 69 -5.67 19.33 15.32
C LYS A 69 -4.23 19.74 14.95
N GLN A 70 -3.34 18.77 14.80
CA GLN A 70 -1.92 18.98 14.49
C GLN A 70 -1.63 19.02 12.98
N TYR A 71 -2.59 18.63 12.14
CA TYR A 71 -2.42 18.56 10.70
C TYR A 71 -3.19 19.68 10.00
N SER A 72 -2.60 20.29 8.97
CA SER A 72 -3.21 21.39 8.20
C SER A 72 -4.21 20.93 7.13
N HIS A 73 -4.28 19.62 6.88
CA HIS A 73 -5.20 19.05 5.89
C HIS A 73 -6.62 18.91 6.43
N THR A 74 -7.59 18.73 5.54
CA THR A 74 -9.03 18.64 5.86
C THR A 74 -9.65 17.30 5.46
N LYS A 75 -8.84 16.22 5.47
CA LYS A 75 -9.24 14.88 5.01
C LYS A 75 -10.44 14.33 5.78
N GLU A 76 -10.53 14.64 7.07
CA GLU A 76 -11.62 14.27 7.95
C GLU A 76 -12.99 14.73 7.43
N LYS A 77 -13.06 15.87 6.72
CA LYS A 77 -14.33 16.38 6.18
C LYS A 77 -14.97 15.42 5.19
N MET A 78 -14.17 14.75 4.37
CA MET A 78 -14.67 13.78 3.39
C MET A 78 -15.26 12.55 4.09
N PHE A 79 -14.54 12.00 5.07
CA PHE A 79 -14.99 10.85 5.84
C PHE A 79 -16.24 11.18 6.69
N ASN A 80 -16.28 12.38 7.28
CA ASN A 80 -17.47 12.89 7.97
C ASN A 80 -18.69 12.97 7.02
N SER A 81 -18.50 13.36 5.76
CA SER A 81 -19.60 13.42 4.78
C SER A 81 -20.16 12.03 4.42
N TRP A 82 -19.37 10.97 4.62
CA TRP A 82 -19.77 9.58 4.48
C TRP A 82 -20.26 8.96 5.80
N GLY A 83 -20.36 9.75 6.86
CA GLY A 83 -20.85 9.34 8.18
C GLY A 83 -19.81 8.66 9.07
N TYR A 84 -18.51 8.78 8.76
CA TYR A 84 -17.43 8.24 9.59
C TYR A 84 -16.84 9.32 10.49
N THR A 85 -16.56 8.96 11.74
CA THR A 85 -15.88 9.82 12.72
C THR A 85 -14.67 9.11 13.32
N ALA A 86 -13.93 9.78 14.21
CA ALA A 86 -12.81 9.16 14.92
C ALA A 86 -13.21 7.87 15.69
N ALA A 87 -14.47 7.74 16.11
CA ALA A 87 -14.97 6.50 16.73
C ALA A 87 -14.89 5.28 15.79
N ASP A 88 -14.88 5.52 14.48
CA ASP A 88 -14.77 4.48 13.45
C ASP A 88 -13.33 4.19 13.03
N ALA A 89 -12.33 4.90 13.58
CA ALA A 89 -10.94 4.79 13.15
C ALA A 89 -10.41 3.35 13.19
N LYS A 90 -10.79 2.59 14.23
CA LYS A 90 -10.38 1.19 14.36
C LYS A 90 -11.00 0.29 13.30
N TRP A 91 -12.28 0.52 12.99
CA TRP A 91 -12.97 -0.23 11.95
C TRP A 91 -12.37 0.08 10.57
N LEU A 92 -12.16 1.37 10.26
CA LEU A 92 -11.53 1.82 9.02
C LEU A 92 -10.11 1.24 8.84
N GLN A 93 -9.32 1.22 9.92
CA GLN A 93 -7.98 0.61 9.92
C GLN A 93 -8.05 -0.86 9.49
N ASN A 94 -8.97 -1.63 10.07
CA ASN A 94 -9.12 -3.04 9.78
C ASN A 94 -9.60 -3.26 8.33
N GLU A 95 -10.58 -2.49 7.87
CA GLU A 95 -11.14 -2.63 6.53
C GLU A 95 -10.12 -2.25 5.44
N VAL A 96 -9.41 -1.14 5.61
CA VAL A 96 -8.33 -0.71 4.71
C VAL A 96 -7.20 -1.75 4.69
N LYS A 97 -6.79 -2.27 5.86
CA LYS A 97 -5.74 -3.29 5.94
C LYS A 97 -6.14 -4.58 5.23
N LYS A 98 -7.37 -5.04 5.44
CA LYS A 98 -7.92 -6.26 4.83
C LYS A 98 -7.93 -6.14 3.30
N GLN A 99 -8.62 -5.13 2.78
CA GLN A 99 -8.72 -4.94 1.33
C GLN A 99 -7.36 -4.71 0.68
N ALA A 100 -6.45 -3.99 1.34
CA ALA A 100 -5.12 -3.76 0.80
C ALA A 100 -4.31 -5.05 0.66
N LEU A 101 -4.36 -5.94 1.65
CA LEU A 101 -3.68 -7.23 1.58
C LEU A 101 -4.26 -8.12 0.48
N GLU A 102 -5.59 -8.24 0.44
CA GLU A 102 -6.30 -9.04 -0.58
C GLU A 102 -5.95 -8.55 -1.99
N LYS A 103 -6.04 -7.24 -2.23
CA LYS A 103 -5.73 -6.62 -3.53
C LYS A 103 -4.25 -6.71 -3.88
N TYR A 104 -3.35 -6.58 -2.90
CA TYR A 104 -1.91 -6.76 -3.14
C TYR A 104 -1.58 -8.17 -3.59
N ILE A 105 -2.11 -9.20 -2.90
CA ILE A 105 -1.93 -10.61 -3.26
C ILE A 105 -2.44 -10.90 -4.68
N ASN A 106 -3.56 -10.28 -5.07
CA ASN A 106 -4.17 -10.45 -6.39
C ASN A 106 -3.53 -9.58 -7.50
N GLY A 107 -2.54 -8.73 -7.19
CA GLY A 107 -1.97 -7.82 -8.18
C GLY A 107 -2.84 -6.60 -8.51
N GLU A 108 -3.90 -6.34 -7.75
CA GLU A 108 -4.88 -5.27 -7.96
C GLU A 108 -4.39 -3.93 -7.38
N TYR A 109 -3.27 -3.43 -7.90
CA TYR A 109 -2.68 -2.16 -7.48
C TYR A 109 -2.02 -1.44 -8.66
N GLN A 110 -1.86 -0.12 -8.51
CA GLN A 110 -1.13 0.71 -9.46
C GLN A 110 0.27 1.02 -8.93
N LEU A 111 1.29 0.89 -9.77
CA LEU A 111 2.64 1.30 -9.41
C LEU A 111 2.72 2.82 -9.31
N GLY A 112 3.40 3.28 -8.26
CA GLY A 112 3.78 4.67 -8.07
C GLY A 112 5.28 4.87 -8.21
N LEU A 113 5.78 5.90 -7.54
CA LEU A 113 7.19 6.25 -7.52
C LEU A 113 8.05 5.18 -6.80
N LEU A 114 9.14 4.78 -7.44
CA LEU A 114 10.28 4.11 -6.80
C LEU A 114 11.25 5.16 -6.27
N ASN A 115 11.58 5.13 -4.98
CA ASN A 115 12.56 6.02 -4.39
C ASN A 115 13.34 5.33 -3.26
N GLU A 116 14.08 6.11 -2.47
CA GLU A 116 14.89 5.62 -1.35
C GLU A 116 14.12 4.83 -0.27
N TYR A 117 12.79 4.99 -0.21
CA TYR A 117 11.93 4.27 0.74
C TYR A 117 11.38 2.95 0.18
N GLY A 118 11.54 2.69 -1.12
CA GLY A 118 11.00 1.51 -1.79
C GLY A 118 10.02 1.85 -2.91
N GLN A 119 9.39 0.82 -3.46
CA GLN A 119 8.37 0.96 -4.49
C GLN A 119 7.04 1.34 -3.86
N ARG A 120 6.47 2.48 -4.27
CA ARG A 120 5.10 2.84 -3.88
C ARG A 120 4.08 2.11 -4.74
N ILE A 121 2.96 1.74 -4.12
CA ILE A 121 1.76 1.26 -4.80
C ILE A 121 0.52 1.99 -4.30
N SER A 122 -0.46 2.15 -5.17
CA SER A 122 -1.77 2.71 -4.86
C SER A 122 -2.82 1.61 -4.94
N ILE A 123 -3.61 1.46 -3.88
CA ILE A 123 -4.69 0.48 -3.80
C ILE A 123 -6.02 1.19 -3.58
N ARG A 124 -7.02 0.86 -4.39
CA ARG A 124 -8.38 1.34 -4.25
C ARG A 124 -9.11 0.54 -3.16
N VAL A 125 -9.67 1.25 -2.19
CA VAL A 125 -10.51 0.71 -1.13
C VAL A 125 -11.94 1.20 -1.33
N GLU A 126 -12.91 0.35 -0.99
CA GLU A 126 -14.33 0.63 -1.08
C GLU A 126 -15.00 0.42 0.28
N ILE A 127 -15.77 1.39 0.76
CA ILE A 127 -16.47 1.34 2.07
C ILE A 127 -17.92 1.78 1.91
N PRO A 128 -18.85 1.33 2.76
CA PRO A 128 -20.23 1.81 2.70
C PRO A 128 -20.29 3.28 3.10
N ASN A 129 -21.08 4.06 2.36
CA ASN A 129 -21.46 5.40 2.75
C ASN A 129 -22.64 5.32 3.72
N LYS A 130 -22.38 5.59 5.00
CA LYS A 130 -23.38 5.50 6.08
C LYS A 130 -24.51 6.53 5.95
N THR A 131 -24.36 7.56 5.11
CA THR A 131 -25.38 8.59 4.91
C THR A 131 -26.28 8.34 3.70
N LYS A 132 -25.78 7.67 2.66
CA LYS A 132 -26.49 7.48 1.38
C LYS A 132 -26.84 6.04 1.03
N GLY A 133 -26.31 5.04 1.76
CA GLY A 133 -26.58 3.63 1.49
C GLY A 133 -25.90 3.06 0.22
N GLU A 134 -25.05 3.84 -0.43
CA GLU A 134 -24.19 3.41 -1.55
C GLU A 134 -22.77 3.11 -1.07
N PHE A 135 -21.93 2.49 -1.89
CA PHE A 135 -20.50 2.39 -1.61
C PHE A 135 -19.73 3.58 -2.17
N VAL A 136 -18.68 3.98 -1.47
CA VAL A 136 -17.73 5.00 -1.91
C VAL A 136 -16.35 4.39 -1.98
N SER A 137 -15.54 4.82 -2.97
CA SER A 137 -14.17 4.34 -3.12
C SER A 137 -13.14 5.46 -3.09
N PHE A 138 -11.97 5.16 -2.57
CA PHE A 138 -10.85 6.08 -2.45
C PHE A 138 -9.51 5.35 -2.59
N ILE A 139 -8.44 6.11 -2.83
CA ILE A 139 -7.10 5.55 -3.02
C ILE A 139 -6.30 5.64 -1.71
N THR A 140 -5.63 4.54 -1.39
CA THR A 140 -4.67 4.42 -0.29
C THR A 140 -3.28 4.21 -0.87
N GLY A 141 -2.27 4.82 -0.25
CA GLY A 141 -0.87 4.73 -0.69
C GLY A 141 -0.05 3.85 0.22
N TRP A 142 0.70 2.90 -0.36
CA TRP A 142 1.48 1.88 0.35
C TRP A 142 2.92 1.83 -0.20
N THR A 143 3.84 1.31 0.60
CA THR A 143 5.19 0.92 0.16
C THR A 143 5.31 -0.59 0.23
N VAL A 144 5.89 -1.19 -0.82
CA VAL A 144 6.24 -2.61 -0.85
C VAL A 144 7.62 -2.83 -0.26
N TYR A 145 7.71 -3.81 0.63
CA TYR A 145 8.90 -4.25 1.33
C TYR A 145 9.20 -5.72 0.99
N PRO A 146 10.41 -6.20 1.35
CA PRO A 146 10.78 -7.59 1.16
C PRO A 146 9.77 -8.58 1.74
N ASN A 147 9.72 -9.78 1.18
CA ASN A 147 8.95 -10.92 1.67
C ASN A 147 7.43 -10.67 1.72
N GLY A 148 6.90 -9.96 0.72
CA GLY A 148 5.45 -9.75 0.57
C GLY A 148 4.85 -8.82 1.60
N HIS A 149 5.66 -7.98 2.23
CA HIS A 149 5.19 -7.01 3.21
C HIS A 149 4.80 -5.70 2.52
N ILE A 150 3.64 -5.15 2.87
CA ILE A 150 3.25 -3.77 2.50
C ILE A 150 3.00 -2.93 3.74
N SER A 151 3.36 -1.66 3.72
CA SER A 151 3.08 -0.74 4.82
C SER A 151 2.34 0.51 4.33
N LEU A 152 1.30 0.90 5.08
CA LEU A 152 0.48 2.06 4.76
C LEU A 152 1.27 3.36 4.96
N ASN A 153 1.40 4.15 3.90
CA ASN A 153 1.96 5.50 3.95
C ASN A 153 0.87 6.53 4.22
N THR A 154 -0.20 6.46 3.41
CA THR A 154 -1.26 7.47 3.36
C THR A 154 -2.63 6.77 3.30
N PRO A 155 -3.48 6.91 4.31
CA PRO A 155 -4.82 6.30 4.38
C PRO A 155 -5.82 6.92 3.40
N TYR A 156 -5.50 8.09 2.85
CA TYR A 156 -6.32 8.78 1.86
C TYR A 156 -5.43 9.69 1.01
N GLY A 157 -5.18 9.25 -0.23
CA GLY A 157 -4.50 10.02 -1.27
C GLY A 157 -5.51 10.92 -1.99
N GLY A 158 -5.13 12.17 -2.23
CA GLY A 158 -5.91 13.06 -3.10
C GLY A 158 -6.00 12.50 -4.52
N LYS A 159 -7.11 12.79 -5.20
CA LYS A 159 -7.27 12.50 -6.63
C LYS A 159 -6.17 13.16 -7.46
#